data_AF-A0A135LBA2-F1
#
_entry.id   AF-A0A135LBA2-F1
#
_cell.length_a   1.000
_cell.length_b   1.000
_cell.length_c   1.000
_cell.angle_alpha   90.00
_cell.angle_beta   90.00
_cell.angle_gamma   90.00
#
_symmetry.space_group_name_H-M   'P 1'
#
loop_
_entity.id
_entity.type
_entity.pdbx_description
1 polymer ?
#
loop_
_entity_poly.entity_id
_entity_poly.type
_entity_poly.pdbx_seq_one_letter_code
_entity_poly.pdbx_strand_id
1 'polypeptide(L)'
;MEKVDAYQTVGPKDKTVQILRAFHAHLPENGRVNFLQHLESLQTNKQLHDHAQSLIDGLVAPFRSLRSMPSISPRFGMEDSIDNIASESAGPMRREARLKTECLARDGGRCVVTGLFDEDSLDASNTSPSIYTDCAHIIPFSLASCSTESEGYAKHIIWTNLIRYFPTIQAINFNRENINDTTNAMTMSSQLHRSFGWFDFSFEETSQRHRYRIQNYRPQLRLNLPETVEFDCYDQRYDLPRPELLKVHAIIARIFHASGAGEQINKALRDLGEKCLLAKDGSTDISSMLAVTTLGVLGSRAGDV
;
A
#
# COMPACT_ATOMS: atom_id res chain seq x y z
N MET A 1 4.93 -10.20 24.31
CA MET A 1 6.16 -10.20 23.49
C MET A 1 7.13 -11.33 23.83
N GLU A 2 7.06 -11.93 25.02
CA GLU A 2 7.92 -13.06 25.45
C GLU A 2 8.01 -14.21 24.43
N LYS A 3 6.89 -14.59 23.81
CA LYS A 3 6.86 -15.61 22.73
C LYS A 3 7.74 -15.24 21.52
N VAL A 4 7.81 -13.95 21.18
CA VAL A 4 8.64 -13.43 20.09
C VAL A 4 10.10 -13.45 20.50
N ASP A 5 10.40 -13.17 21.77
CA ASP A 5 11.77 -13.21 22.29
C ASP A 5 12.32 -14.64 22.41
N ALA A 6 11.44 -15.61 22.66
CA ALA A 6 11.75 -17.05 22.69
C ALA A 6 11.75 -17.72 21.29
N TYR A 7 11.46 -16.96 20.23
CA TYR A 7 11.35 -17.51 18.87
C TYR A 7 12.70 -18.05 18.36
N GLN A 8 12.68 -19.27 17.82
CA GLN A 8 13.86 -19.90 17.22
C GLN A 8 13.88 -19.61 15.72
N THR A 9 14.85 -18.82 15.27
CA THR A 9 15.00 -18.46 13.86
C THR A 9 15.33 -19.67 13.00
N VAL A 10 14.59 -19.85 11.90
CA VAL A 10 14.75 -20.99 10.98
C VAL A 10 15.99 -20.83 10.08
N GLY A 11 16.55 -19.61 9.97
CA GLY A 11 17.79 -19.35 9.26
C GLY A 11 18.20 -17.87 9.24
N PRO A 12 19.33 -17.52 8.61
CA PRO A 12 19.88 -16.15 8.64
C PRO A 12 19.01 -15.11 7.92
N LYS A 13 18.09 -15.56 7.05
CA LYS A 13 17.13 -14.71 6.32
C LYS A 13 15.78 -14.59 7.02
N ASP A 14 15.57 -15.33 8.11
CA ASP A 14 14.34 -15.27 8.88
C ASP A 14 14.24 -13.90 9.56
N LYS A 15 13.21 -13.12 9.20
CA LYS A 15 12.94 -11.80 9.77
C LYS A 15 11.76 -11.78 10.73
N THR A 16 11.27 -12.94 11.17
CA THR A 16 10.06 -13.05 11.99
C THR A 16 10.11 -12.14 13.22
N VAL A 17 11.20 -12.18 13.99
CA VAL A 17 11.36 -11.38 15.20
C VAL A 17 11.37 -9.88 14.87
N GLN A 18 12.10 -9.48 13.82
CA GLN A 18 12.18 -8.07 13.40
C GLN A 18 10.82 -7.56 12.92
N ILE A 19 10.08 -8.35 12.15
CA ILE A 19 8.73 -8.01 11.68
C ILE A 19 7.81 -7.83 12.90
N LEU A 20 7.68 -8.82 13.77
CA LEU A 20 6.74 -8.75 14.90
C LEU A 20 7.09 -7.60 15.86
N ARG A 21 8.38 -7.33 16.10
CA ARG A 21 8.82 -6.18 16.90
C ARG A 21 8.51 -4.84 16.22
N ALA A 22 8.70 -4.73 14.91
CA ALA A 22 8.38 -3.51 14.16
C ALA A 22 6.87 -3.19 14.24
N PHE A 23 6.02 -4.19 14.07
CA PHE A 23 4.57 -4.03 14.23
C PHE A 23 4.20 -3.62 15.65
N HIS A 24 4.73 -4.30 16.67
CA HIS A 24 4.50 -3.94 18.07
C HIS A 24 4.92 -2.50 18.40
N ALA A 25 6.06 -2.05 17.85
CA ALA A 25 6.63 -0.74 18.14
C ALA A 25 5.89 0.42 17.46
N HIS A 26 5.35 0.20 16.26
CA HIS A 26 4.88 1.30 15.40
C HIS A 26 3.37 1.33 15.16
N LEU A 27 2.64 0.23 15.40
CA LEU A 27 1.18 0.25 15.29
C LEU A 27 0.56 1.28 16.25
N PRO A 28 -0.55 1.94 15.85
CA PRO A 28 -1.31 2.78 16.76
C PRO A 28 -1.87 1.93 17.90
N GLU A 29 -2.17 2.56 19.04
CA GLU A 29 -2.56 1.85 20.27
C GLU A 29 -3.69 0.82 20.05
N ASN A 30 -4.81 1.24 19.43
CA ASN A 30 -5.93 0.35 19.14
C ASN A 30 -5.54 -0.83 18.22
N GLY A 31 -4.71 -0.56 17.20
CA GLY A 31 -4.20 -1.60 16.31
C GLY A 31 -3.22 -2.56 17.01
N ARG A 32 -2.42 -2.03 17.94
CA ARG A 32 -1.45 -2.80 18.73
C ARG A 32 -2.16 -3.74 19.71
N VAL A 33 -3.30 -3.35 20.28
CA VAL A 33 -4.14 -4.24 21.10
C VAL A 33 -4.60 -5.44 20.26
N ASN A 34 -5.15 -5.21 19.07
CA ASN A 34 -5.60 -6.27 18.16
C ASN A 34 -4.45 -7.19 17.71
N PHE A 35 -3.26 -6.62 17.50
CA PHE A 35 -2.04 -7.36 17.20
C PHE A 35 -1.61 -8.26 18.36
N LEU A 36 -1.53 -7.72 19.58
CA LEU A 36 -1.11 -8.45 20.78
C LEU A 36 -2.08 -9.57 21.14
N GLN A 37 -3.40 -9.31 21.07
CA GLN A 37 -4.42 -10.33 21.32
C GLN A 37 -4.28 -11.53 20.37
N HIS A 38 -4.00 -11.28 19.09
CA HIS A 38 -3.76 -12.36 18.14
C HIS A 38 -2.43 -13.07 18.42
N LEU A 39 -1.37 -12.33 18.72
CA LEU A 39 -0.05 -12.88 19.06
C LEU A 39 -0.11 -13.83 20.27
N GLU A 40 -0.95 -13.53 21.26
CA GLU A 40 -1.17 -14.39 22.43
C GLU A 40 -1.80 -15.73 22.06
N SER A 41 -2.69 -15.76 21.06
CA SER A 41 -3.35 -16.99 20.61
C SER A 41 -2.40 -17.99 19.93
N LEU A 42 -1.26 -17.53 19.41
CA LEU A 42 -0.29 -18.35 18.68
C LEU A 42 0.55 -19.20 19.64
N GLN A 43 0.67 -20.50 19.36
CA GLN A 43 1.32 -21.47 20.26
C GLN A 43 2.66 -22.01 19.74
N THR A 44 2.90 -21.93 18.43
CA THR A 44 4.08 -22.55 17.79
C THR A 44 4.94 -21.53 17.06
N ASN A 45 6.25 -21.83 16.91
CA ASN A 45 7.15 -21.03 16.06
C ASN A 45 6.63 -20.95 14.62
N LYS A 46 6.07 -22.03 14.07
CA LYS A 46 5.47 -22.00 12.73
C LYS A 46 4.34 -20.97 12.65
N GLN A 47 3.45 -20.92 13.63
CA GLN A 47 2.36 -19.93 13.66
C GLN A 47 2.88 -18.50 13.80
N LEU A 48 3.92 -18.25 14.60
CA LEU A 48 4.56 -16.93 14.70
C LEU A 48 5.17 -16.49 13.36
N HIS A 49 5.83 -17.42 12.67
CA HIS A 49 6.40 -17.19 11.34
C HIS A 49 5.32 -16.88 10.30
N ASP A 50 4.30 -17.73 10.20
CA ASP A 50 3.17 -17.56 9.28
C ASP A 50 2.42 -16.25 9.56
N HIS A 51 2.28 -15.88 10.84
CA HIS A 51 1.71 -14.61 11.27
C HIS A 51 2.54 -13.42 10.79
N ALA A 52 3.86 -13.43 10.99
CA ALA A 52 4.75 -12.37 10.51
C ALA A 52 4.68 -12.21 8.99
N GLN A 53 4.66 -13.32 8.24
CA GLN A 53 4.54 -13.30 6.79
C GLN A 53 3.20 -12.69 6.34
N SER A 54 2.09 -13.12 6.93
CA SER A 54 0.76 -12.58 6.61
C SER A 54 0.60 -11.09 6.94
N LEU A 55 1.33 -10.56 7.93
CA LEU A 55 1.36 -9.11 8.18
C LEU A 55 2.05 -8.33 7.06
N ILE A 56 3.16 -8.86 6.54
CA ILE A 56 3.86 -8.26 5.42
C ILE A 56 2.99 -8.33 4.16
N ASP A 57 2.46 -9.50 3.83
CA ASP A 57 1.69 -9.71 2.60
C ASP A 57 0.31 -9.04 2.63
N GLY A 58 -0.30 -8.94 3.82
CA GLY A 58 -1.64 -8.42 4.01
C GLY A 58 -1.74 -6.94 4.37
N LEU A 59 -0.63 -6.27 4.71
CA LEU A 59 -0.64 -4.85 5.13
C LEU A 59 0.46 -4.00 4.50
N VAL A 60 1.70 -4.52 4.41
CA VAL A 60 2.85 -3.72 3.95
C VAL A 60 3.03 -3.79 2.42
N ALA A 61 3.11 -5.01 1.88
CA ALA A 61 3.28 -5.22 0.44
C ALA A 61 2.14 -4.60 -0.41
N PRO A 62 0.85 -4.69 -0.01
CA PRO A 62 -0.26 -4.08 -0.73
C PRO A 62 -0.12 -2.58 -0.98
N PHE A 63 0.57 -1.88 -0.08
CA PHE A 63 0.74 -0.44 -0.17
C PHE A 63 1.83 -0.02 -1.17
N ARG A 64 2.68 -0.94 -1.65
CA ARG A 64 3.80 -0.62 -2.55
C ARG A 64 3.44 -0.48 -4.04
N SER A 65 2.22 -0.04 -4.34
CA SER A 65 1.71 0.14 -5.72
C SER A 65 1.97 -1.08 -6.61
N LEU A 66 1.65 -2.28 -6.11
CA LEU A 66 1.83 -3.52 -6.86
C LEU A 66 0.86 -3.57 -8.05
N ARG A 67 1.36 -3.94 -9.24
CA ARG A 67 0.52 -4.26 -10.42
C ARG A 67 -0.21 -5.60 -10.28
N SER A 68 0.32 -6.49 -9.44
CA SER A 68 -0.28 -7.79 -9.12
C SER A 68 -0.06 -8.05 -7.64
N MET A 69 -1.08 -8.56 -6.96
CA MET A 69 -1.02 -8.81 -5.53
C MET A 69 -0.52 -10.23 -5.28
N PRO A 70 0.32 -10.47 -4.24
CA PRO A 70 0.62 -11.84 -3.82
C PRO A 70 -0.67 -12.57 -3.44
N SER A 71 -0.67 -13.90 -3.54
CA SER A 71 -1.77 -14.72 -3.03
C SER A 71 -1.80 -14.56 -1.51
N ILE A 72 -2.88 -13.99 -0.98
CA ILE A 72 -3.08 -13.77 0.45
C ILE A 72 -4.09 -14.78 0.94
N SER A 73 -3.69 -15.60 1.90
CA SER A 73 -4.62 -16.49 2.61
C SER A 73 -5.29 -15.73 3.77
N PRO A 74 -6.62 -15.86 3.93
CA PRO A 74 -7.31 -15.28 5.06
C PRO A 74 -6.81 -15.93 6.35
N ARG A 75 -6.82 -15.18 7.44
CA ARG A 75 -6.55 -15.74 8.76
C ARG A 75 -7.81 -16.42 9.29
N PHE A 76 -7.61 -17.50 10.02
CA PHE A 76 -8.70 -18.21 10.69
C PHE A 76 -9.46 -17.28 11.64
N GLY A 77 -10.80 -17.28 11.56
CA GLY A 77 -11.68 -16.45 12.40
C GLY A 77 -11.85 -15.02 11.90
N MET A 78 -11.58 -14.77 10.61
CA MET A 78 -11.75 -13.47 9.96
C MET A 78 -12.80 -13.51 8.84
N GLU A 79 -13.43 -14.67 8.63
CA GLU A 79 -14.36 -14.97 7.55
C GLU A 79 -15.54 -13.97 7.56
N ASP A 80 -16.23 -13.82 8.70
CA ASP A 80 -17.34 -12.88 8.84
C ASP A 80 -16.94 -11.43 8.53
N SER A 81 -15.72 -11.04 8.93
CA SER A 81 -15.22 -9.67 8.68
C SER A 81 -14.82 -9.46 7.21
N ILE A 82 -14.41 -10.51 6.51
CA ILE A 82 -14.14 -10.48 5.07
C ILE A 82 -15.45 -10.41 4.30
N ASP A 83 -16.44 -11.22 4.70
CA ASP A 83 -17.75 -11.29 4.07
C ASP A 83 -18.53 -9.98 4.24
N ASN A 84 -18.44 -9.34 5.41
CA ASN A 84 -18.99 -7.99 5.62
C ASN A 84 -18.39 -6.99 4.62
N ILE A 85 -17.06 -6.93 4.48
CA ILE A 85 -16.37 -6.06 3.52
C ILE A 85 -16.69 -6.43 2.06
N ALA A 86 -16.99 -7.71 1.78
CA ALA A 86 -17.45 -8.15 0.48
C ALA A 86 -18.88 -7.67 0.19
N SER A 87 -19.78 -7.76 1.17
CA SER A 87 -21.18 -7.33 1.04
C SER A 87 -21.35 -5.82 0.84
N GLU A 88 -20.46 -5.01 1.42
CA GLU A 88 -20.47 -3.55 1.31
C GLU A 88 -19.86 -3.05 -0.02
N SER A 89 -19.24 -3.94 -0.81
CA SER A 89 -18.51 -3.54 -2.02
C SER A 89 -19.43 -3.37 -3.23
N ALA A 90 -19.55 -2.15 -3.73
CA ALA A 90 -20.22 -1.85 -5.01
C ALA A 90 -19.48 -2.36 -6.28
N GLY A 91 -18.28 -2.94 -6.13
CA GLY A 91 -17.50 -3.53 -7.22
C GLY A 91 -16.12 -2.88 -7.43
N PRO A 92 -15.39 -3.24 -8.50
CA PRO A 92 -14.09 -2.65 -8.81
C PRO A 92 -14.20 -1.17 -9.19
N MET A 93 -13.37 -0.34 -8.56
CA MET A 93 -13.24 1.06 -8.93
C MET A 93 -12.37 1.23 -10.19
N ARG A 94 -12.66 2.28 -10.97
CA ARG A 94 -11.85 2.72 -12.12
C ARG A 94 -11.08 3.99 -11.77
N ARG A 95 -9.93 4.21 -12.43
CA ARG A 95 -9.23 5.49 -12.30
C ARG A 95 -10.07 6.58 -12.95
N GLU A 96 -10.19 7.69 -12.27
CA GLU A 96 -10.97 8.82 -12.76
C GLU A 96 -10.03 9.96 -13.15
N ALA A 97 -10.11 10.39 -14.40
CA ALA A 97 -9.31 11.52 -14.89
C ALA A 97 -9.61 12.80 -14.09
N ARG A 98 -10.84 12.96 -13.59
CA ARG A 98 -11.27 14.11 -12.78
C ARG A 98 -10.37 14.31 -11.56
N LEU A 99 -9.96 13.23 -10.90
CA LEU A 99 -9.22 13.32 -9.65
C LEU A 99 -7.87 14.05 -9.82
N LYS A 100 -7.17 13.84 -10.95
CA LYS A 100 -5.94 14.59 -11.26
C LYS A 100 -6.24 16.07 -11.41
N THR A 101 -7.30 16.43 -12.15
CA THR A 101 -7.72 17.83 -12.34
C THR A 101 -8.12 18.50 -11.03
N GLU A 102 -8.87 17.80 -10.17
CA GLU A 102 -9.32 18.29 -8.87
C GLU A 102 -8.15 18.49 -7.90
N CYS A 103 -7.22 17.53 -7.83
CA CYS A 103 -6.00 17.67 -7.03
C CYS A 103 -5.11 18.82 -7.54
N LEU A 104 -4.96 18.97 -8.86
CA LEU A 104 -4.19 20.09 -9.43
C LEU A 104 -4.82 21.43 -9.07
N ALA A 105 -6.15 21.57 -9.19
CA ALA A 105 -6.85 22.80 -8.81
C ALA A 105 -6.65 23.11 -7.32
N ARG A 106 -6.81 22.10 -6.45
CA ARG A 106 -6.58 22.23 -5.01
C ARG A 106 -5.15 22.63 -4.66
N ASP A 107 -4.17 22.01 -5.31
CA ASP A 107 -2.73 22.17 -5.00
C ASP A 107 -2.10 23.37 -5.75
N GLY A 108 -2.93 24.21 -6.38
CA GLY A 108 -2.49 25.42 -7.08
C GLY A 108 -1.68 25.13 -8.35
N GLY A 109 -1.91 23.98 -8.97
CA GLY A 109 -1.20 23.51 -10.17
C GLY A 109 0.25 23.15 -9.90
N ARG A 110 0.60 22.73 -8.68
CA ARG A 110 1.99 22.47 -8.26
C ARG A 110 2.15 21.12 -7.58
N CYS A 111 3.36 20.59 -7.65
CA CYS A 111 3.76 19.48 -6.79
C CYS A 111 3.79 19.95 -5.32
N VAL A 112 3.06 19.26 -4.44
CA VAL A 112 2.95 19.61 -3.02
C VAL A 112 4.27 19.50 -2.24
N VAL A 113 5.28 18.85 -2.81
CA VAL A 113 6.60 18.67 -2.16
C VAL A 113 7.63 19.68 -2.67
N THR A 114 7.71 19.91 -3.98
CA THR A 114 8.74 20.75 -4.57
C THR A 114 8.30 22.17 -4.85
N GLY A 115 6.98 22.43 -4.88
CA GLY A 115 6.40 23.71 -5.29
C GLY A 115 6.52 24.01 -6.79
N LEU A 116 7.11 23.12 -7.59
CA LEU A 116 7.22 23.28 -9.03
C LEU A 116 5.84 23.11 -9.69
N PHE A 117 5.58 23.91 -10.72
CA PHE A 117 4.32 23.83 -11.46
C PHE A 117 4.21 22.56 -12.28
N ASP A 118 2.98 22.09 -12.48
CA ASP A 118 2.69 21.03 -13.43
C ASP A 118 2.90 21.53 -14.86
N GLU A 119 3.75 20.84 -15.61
CA GLU A 119 4.12 21.18 -16.99
C GLU A 119 2.89 21.31 -17.91
N ASP A 120 1.96 20.35 -17.82
CA ASP A 120 0.78 20.30 -18.69
C ASP A 120 -0.25 21.41 -18.35
N SER A 121 -0.10 22.05 -17.19
CA SER A 121 -0.99 23.11 -16.70
C SER A 121 -0.47 24.52 -17.03
N LEU A 122 0.76 24.64 -17.56
CA LEU A 122 1.35 25.94 -17.88
C LEU A 122 1.01 26.41 -19.29
N ASP A 123 0.67 27.68 -19.42
CA ASP A 123 0.60 28.36 -20.71
C ASP A 123 2.01 28.49 -21.33
N ALA A 124 2.09 28.45 -22.66
CA ALA A 124 3.37 28.54 -23.39
C ALA A 124 4.17 29.83 -23.14
N SER A 125 3.54 30.87 -22.58
CA SER A 125 4.19 32.14 -22.21
C SER A 125 4.75 32.14 -20.78
N ASN A 126 4.40 31.14 -19.95
CA ASN A 126 4.85 31.04 -18.58
C ASN A 126 6.24 30.38 -18.52
N THR A 127 7.20 31.07 -17.91
CA THR A 127 8.60 30.62 -17.77
C THR A 127 8.91 30.10 -16.37
N SER A 128 7.87 29.90 -15.54
CA SER A 128 8.03 29.37 -14.18
C SER A 128 8.63 27.96 -14.22
N PRO A 129 9.52 27.61 -13.27
CA PRO A 129 10.02 26.25 -13.15
C PRO A 129 8.91 25.22 -13.01
N SER A 130 8.96 24.18 -13.82
CA SER A 130 7.91 23.20 -14.01
C SER A 130 8.42 21.77 -14.02
N ILE A 131 7.50 20.82 -13.84
CA ILE A 131 7.76 19.39 -13.81
C ILE A 131 6.50 18.62 -14.20
N TYR A 132 6.64 17.43 -14.77
CA TYR A 132 5.50 16.52 -14.94
C TYR A 132 5.02 16.00 -13.60
N THR A 133 3.70 16.12 -13.35
CA THR A 133 3.08 15.64 -12.12
C THR A 133 2.05 14.53 -12.37
N ASP A 134 1.88 13.72 -11.33
CA ASP A 134 0.88 12.68 -11.21
C ASP A 134 -0.04 12.95 -10.02
N CYS A 135 -1.22 12.33 -10.08
CA CYS A 135 -2.10 12.22 -8.93
C CYS A 135 -1.67 11.03 -8.07
N ALA A 136 -1.01 11.32 -6.95
CA ALA A 136 -0.50 10.32 -6.02
C ALA A 136 -1.54 10.00 -4.94
N HIS A 137 -2.03 8.76 -4.92
CA HIS A 137 -2.90 8.24 -3.86
C HIS A 137 -2.10 7.95 -2.57
N ILE A 138 -2.67 8.23 -1.40
CA ILE A 138 -2.09 7.89 -0.09
C ILE A 138 -2.34 6.42 0.23
N ILE A 139 -3.61 6.02 0.28
CA ILE A 139 -4.03 4.62 0.26
C ILE A 139 -4.13 4.20 -1.21
N PRO A 140 -3.34 3.23 -1.69
CA PRO A 140 -3.19 3.01 -3.13
C PRO A 140 -4.48 2.59 -3.82
N PHE A 141 -4.72 3.17 -5.00
CA PHE A 141 -5.84 2.82 -5.87
C PHE A 141 -5.93 1.32 -6.21
N SER A 142 -4.79 0.62 -6.25
CA SER A 142 -4.73 -0.84 -6.49
C SER A 142 -5.51 -1.66 -5.46
N LEU A 143 -5.85 -1.10 -4.30
CA LEU A 143 -6.70 -1.75 -3.29
C LEU A 143 -8.19 -1.69 -3.60
N ALA A 144 -8.60 -0.89 -4.59
CA ALA A 144 -9.99 -0.76 -5.00
C ALA A 144 -10.28 -1.31 -6.40
N SER A 145 -9.26 -1.45 -7.26
CA SER A 145 -9.42 -1.97 -8.63
C SER A 145 -9.13 -3.46 -8.75
N CYS A 146 -10.08 -4.31 -9.12
CA CYS A 146 -9.81 -5.74 -9.38
C CYS A 146 -10.22 -6.16 -10.79
N SER A 147 -9.47 -7.12 -11.33
CA SER A 147 -9.69 -7.70 -12.66
C SER A 147 -10.28 -9.11 -12.59
N THR A 148 -10.15 -9.80 -11.46
CA THR A 148 -10.68 -11.16 -11.22
C THR A 148 -11.34 -11.26 -9.84
N GLU A 149 -12.19 -12.26 -9.65
CA GLU A 149 -12.81 -12.55 -8.35
C GLU A 149 -11.78 -12.90 -7.27
N SER A 150 -10.75 -13.67 -7.61
CA SER A 150 -9.66 -14.03 -6.71
C SER A 150 -8.87 -12.81 -6.23
N GLU A 151 -8.65 -11.82 -7.11
CA GLU A 151 -8.03 -10.55 -6.76
C GLU A 151 -8.96 -9.70 -5.87
N GLY A 152 -10.28 -9.78 -6.13
CA GLY A 152 -11.31 -9.18 -5.27
C GLY A 152 -11.24 -9.73 -3.85
N TYR A 153 -11.24 -11.05 -3.68
CA TYR A 153 -11.13 -11.71 -2.36
C TYR A 153 -9.85 -11.32 -1.62
N ALA A 154 -8.71 -11.32 -2.30
CA ALA A 154 -7.45 -10.88 -1.70
C ALA A 154 -7.51 -9.43 -1.19
N LYS A 155 -8.18 -8.53 -1.92
CA LYS A 155 -8.40 -7.15 -1.47
C LYS A 155 -9.33 -7.06 -0.27
N HIS A 156 -10.39 -7.87 -0.20
CA HIS A 156 -11.26 -7.90 0.98
C HIS A 156 -10.44 -8.26 2.22
N ILE A 157 -9.55 -9.26 2.14
CA ILE A 157 -8.63 -9.60 3.23
C ILE A 157 -7.72 -8.41 3.60
N ILE A 158 -7.17 -7.70 2.61
CA ILE A 158 -6.32 -6.53 2.87
C ILE A 158 -7.09 -5.41 3.56
N TRP A 159 -8.30 -5.10 3.12
CA TRP A 159 -9.14 -4.08 3.74
C TRP A 159 -9.51 -4.45 5.18
N THR A 160 -9.86 -5.71 5.42
CA THR A 160 -10.14 -6.18 6.77
C THR A 160 -8.89 -6.09 7.67
N ASN A 161 -7.70 -6.42 7.16
CA ASN A 161 -6.44 -6.22 7.89
C ASN A 161 -6.16 -4.73 8.15
N LEU A 162 -6.36 -3.88 7.15
CA LEU A 162 -6.18 -2.44 7.26
C LEU A 162 -7.06 -1.85 8.36
N ILE A 163 -8.35 -2.19 8.39
CA ILE A 163 -9.29 -1.73 9.43
C ILE A 163 -8.92 -2.29 10.80
N ARG A 164 -8.52 -3.58 10.88
CA ARG A 164 -8.11 -4.21 12.15
C ARG A 164 -6.92 -3.52 12.80
N TYR A 165 -5.90 -3.15 12.03
CA TYR A 165 -4.68 -2.53 12.55
C TYR A 165 -4.72 -1.00 12.55
N PHE A 166 -5.63 -0.40 11.77
CA PHE A 166 -5.88 1.03 11.72
C PHE A 166 -7.38 1.34 11.81
N PRO A 167 -8.02 1.15 12.99
CA PRO A 167 -9.46 1.40 13.15
C PRO A 167 -9.90 2.82 12.80
N THR A 168 -8.96 3.78 12.80
CA THR A 168 -9.18 5.16 12.33
C THR A 168 -9.73 5.21 10.91
N ILE A 169 -9.38 4.26 10.03
CA ILE A 169 -9.90 4.19 8.65
C ILE A 169 -11.44 4.09 8.65
N GLN A 170 -11.99 3.24 9.52
CA GLN A 170 -13.45 3.12 9.68
C GLN A 170 -14.03 4.34 10.38
N ALA A 171 -13.35 4.87 11.41
CA ALA A 171 -13.84 6.03 12.17
C ALA A 171 -14.02 7.29 11.31
N ILE A 172 -13.19 7.45 10.26
CA ILE A 172 -13.31 8.56 9.31
C ILE A 172 -14.20 8.23 8.10
N ASN A 173 -14.88 7.08 8.12
CA ASN A 173 -15.71 6.56 7.03
C ASN A 173 -14.95 6.42 5.70
N PHE A 174 -13.67 6.02 5.74
CA PHE A 174 -12.87 5.76 4.54
C PHE A 174 -12.97 4.28 4.14
N ASN A 175 -13.32 4.00 2.90
CA ASN A 175 -13.58 2.68 2.36
C ASN A 175 -13.20 2.60 0.87
N ARG A 176 -13.59 1.52 0.19
CA ARG A 176 -13.23 1.29 -1.21
C ARG A 176 -13.84 2.30 -2.18
N GLU A 177 -15.02 2.82 -1.87
CA GLU A 177 -15.80 3.69 -2.77
C GLU A 177 -15.21 5.11 -2.82
N ASN A 178 -14.62 5.57 -1.72
CA ASN A 178 -13.97 6.87 -1.63
C ASN A 178 -12.45 6.82 -1.88
N ILE A 179 -11.94 5.75 -2.51
CA ILE A 179 -10.52 5.64 -2.88
C ILE A 179 -10.04 6.77 -3.81
N ASN A 180 -10.94 7.28 -4.66
CA ASN A 180 -10.70 8.35 -5.62
C ASN A 180 -11.14 9.72 -5.08
N ASP A 181 -11.28 9.87 -3.77
CA ASP A 181 -11.54 11.15 -3.14
C ASP A 181 -10.26 12.01 -3.07
N THR A 182 -10.39 13.32 -3.27
CA THR A 182 -9.27 14.28 -3.13
C THR A 182 -8.58 14.19 -1.76
N THR A 183 -9.31 13.82 -0.70
CA THR A 183 -8.75 13.58 0.64
C THR A 183 -7.77 12.41 0.71
N ASN A 184 -7.76 11.51 -0.28
CA ASN A 184 -6.82 10.40 -0.42
C ASN A 184 -5.75 10.64 -1.50
N ALA A 185 -5.69 11.81 -2.13
CA ALA A 185 -4.79 12.05 -3.24
C ALA A 185 -4.15 13.45 -3.24
N MET A 186 -2.98 13.56 -3.84
CA MET A 186 -2.25 14.83 -3.97
C MET A 186 -1.42 14.90 -5.26
N THR A 187 -1.16 16.12 -5.71
CA THR A 187 -0.32 16.39 -6.87
C THR A 187 1.15 16.24 -6.50
N MET A 188 1.84 15.30 -7.14
CA MET A 188 3.23 15.00 -6.87
C MET A 188 4.01 14.81 -8.15
N SER A 189 5.27 15.26 -8.22
CA SER A 189 6.10 14.99 -9.40
C SER A 189 6.23 13.48 -9.64
N SER A 190 6.32 13.04 -10.90
CA SER A 190 6.32 11.60 -11.21
C SER A 190 7.43 10.81 -10.50
N GLN A 191 8.60 11.43 -10.29
CA GLN A 191 9.69 10.84 -9.52
C GLN A 191 9.31 10.66 -8.05
N LEU A 192 8.77 11.71 -7.41
CA LEU A 192 8.40 11.66 -6.00
C LEU A 192 7.19 10.75 -5.77
N HIS A 193 6.24 10.70 -6.70
CA HIS A 193 5.10 9.77 -6.64
C HIS A 193 5.58 8.32 -6.55
N ARG A 194 6.54 7.94 -7.40
CA ARG A 194 7.16 6.61 -7.33
C ARG A 194 7.85 6.38 -5.99
N SER A 195 8.65 7.33 -5.52
CA SER A 195 9.37 7.21 -4.25
C SER A 195 8.45 7.17 -3.02
N PHE A 196 7.33 7.90 -3.05
CA PHE A 196 6.31 7.89 -2.01
C PHE A 196 5.61 6.51 -1.94
N GLY A 197 5.21 5.96 -3.09
CA GLY A 197 4.66 4.60 -3.17
C GLY A 197 5.66 3.50 -2.82
N TRP A 198 6.97 3.77 -2.92
CA TRP A 198 8.02 2.84 -2.53
C TRP A 198 8.48 2.97 -1.08
N PHE A 199 7.85 3.86 -0.31
CA PHE A 199 8.24 4.20 1.06
C PHE A 199 9.66 4.75 1.17
N ASP A 200 10.21 5.36 0.12
CA ASP A 200 11.51 6.03 0.22
C ASP A 200 11.44 7.25 1.16
N PHE A 201 10.26 7.85 1.28
CA PHE A 201 9.92 8.86 2.28
C PHE A 201 8.45 8.77 2.70
N SER A 202 8.09 9.44 3.79
CA SER A 202 6.71 9.61 4.26
C SER A 202 6.48 10.98 4.88
N PHE A 203 5.21 11.38 5.02
CA PHE A 203 4.81 12.62 5.69
C PHE A 203 4.44 12.33 7.14
N GLU A 204 5.14 12.95 8.09
CA GLU A 204 4.83 12.83 9.52
C GLU A 204 4.17 14.10 10.06
N GLU A 205 3.07 13.95 10.80
CA GLU A 205 2.35 15.05 11.44
C GLU A 205 3.29 15.89 12.32
N THR A 206 3.13 17.21 12.25
CA THR A 206 3.76 18.14 13.20
C THR A 206 2.72 18.72 14.17
N SER A 207 3.14 19.57 15.10
CA SER A 207 2.23 20.32 15.96
C SER A 207 1.37 21.34 15.21
N GLN A 208 1.72 21.66 13.95
CA GLN A 208 0.97 22.58 13.12
C GLN A 208 0.10 21.81 12.14
N ARG A 209 -1.16 22.24 12.03
CA ARG A 209 -2.16 21.64 11.13
C ARG A 209 -1.69 21.77 9.68
N HIS A 210 -1.89 20.72 8.88
CA HIS A 210 -1.50 20.65 7.46
C HIS A 210 -0.02 20.84 7.17
N ARG A 211 0.84 20.83 8.20
CA ARG A 211 2.28 20.87 8.06
C ARG A 211 2.90 19.54 8.47
N TYR A 212 3.72 18.98 7.58
CA TYR A 212 4.30 17.66 7.73
C TYR A 212 5.81 17.71 7.63
N ARG A 213 6.48 16.95 8.50
CA ARG A 213 7.91 16.69 8.39
C ARG A 213 8.12 15.54 7.41
N ILE A 214 9.04 15.70 6.47
CA ILE A 214 9.41 14.60 5.58
C ILE A 214 10.40 13.69 6.29
N GLN A 215 10.00 12.44 6.50
CA GLN A 215 10.91 11.39 6.95
C GLN A 215 11.52 10.73 5.71
N ASN A 216 12.80 10.99 5.45
CA ASN A 216 13.54 10.37 4.35
C ASN A 216 14.23 9.09 4.84
N TYR A 217 13.83 7.94 4.30
CA TYR A 217 14.42 6.64 4.62
C TYR A 217 15.53 6.23 3.64
N ARG A 218 15.65 6.95 2.51
CA ARG A 218 16.57 6.64 1.42
C ARG A 218 17.37 7.87 0.98
N PRO A 219 18.17 8.48 1.88
CA PRO A 219 18.93 9.70 1.58
C PRO A 219 19.89 9.55 0.40
N GLN A 220 20.36 8.33 0.10
CA GLN A 220 21.19 8.03 -1.06
C GLN A 220 20.52 8.28 -2.42
N LEU A 221 19.18 8.37 -2.49
CA LEU A 221 18.46 8.66 -3.73
C LEU A 221 18.49 10.13 -4.14
N ARG A 222 18.98 11.03 -3.27
CA ARG A 222 19.15 12.48 -3.56
C ARG A 222 17.90 13.14 -4.15
N LEU A 223 16.73 12.83 -3.60
CA LEU A 223 15.41 13.28 -4.06
C LEU A 223 15.12 14.79 -3.85
N ASN A 224 16.10 15.60 -3.41
CA ASN A 224 15.94 17.02 -3.08
C ASN A 224 14.66 17.33 -2.25
N LEU A 225 14.43 16.53 -1.21
CA LEU A 225 13.27 16.68 -0.32
C LEU A 225 13.49 17.84 0.65
N PRO A 226 12.51 18.74 0.84
CA PRO A 226 12.56 19.72 1.93
C PRO A 226 12.41 19.00 3.28
N GLU A 227 12.81 19.67 4.37
CA GLU A 227 12.65 19.13 5.72
C GLU A 227 11.17 19.03 6.12
N THR A 228 10.38 20.05 5.75
CA THR A 228 8.95 20.15 6.01
C THR A 228 8.21 20.63 4.78
N VAL A 229 6.94 20.22 4.66
CA VAL A 229 5.99 20.69 3.64
C VAL A 229 4.72 21.17 4.31
N GLU A 230 4.08 22.16 3.71
CA GLU A 230 2.76 22.65 4.09
C GLU A 230 1.78 22.34 2.95
N PHE A 231 0.65 21.76 3.29
CA PHE A 231 -0.39 21.43 2.33
C PHE A 231 -1.39 22.59 2.28
N ASP A 232 -1.21 23.43 1.26
CA ASP A 232 -2.06 24.58 0.98
C ASP A 232 -3.27 24.21 0.12
N CYS A 233 -4.40 24.86 0.38
CA CYS A 233 -5.62 24.72 -0.42
C CYS A 233 -5.84 25.99 -1.25
N TYR A 234 -5.67 25.89 -2.56
CA TYR A 234 -5.88 26.97 -3.52
C TYR A 234 -7.30 26.99 -4.11
N ASP A 235 -8.04 25.89 -3.97
CA ASP A 235 -9.44 25.76 -4.37
C ASP A 235 -10.25 25.04 -3.28
N GLN A 236 -11.06 25.81 -2.55
CA GLN A 236 -11.84 25.34 -1.39
C GLN A 236 -12.97 24.37 -1.76
N ARG A 237 -13.22 24.10 -3.04
CA ARG A 237 -14.15 23.05 -3.47
C ARG A 237 -13.62 21.65 -3.19
N TYR A 238 -12.32 21.51 -3.00
CA TYR A 238 -11.64 20.22 -2.85
C TYR A 238 -10.88 20.17 -1.53
N ASP A 239 -11.11 19.11 -0.76
CA ASP A 239 -10.51 18.95 0.55
C ASP A 239 -9.03 18.55 0.47
N LEU A 240 -8.26 19.03 1.43
CA LEU A 240 -6.87 18.63 1.61
C LEU A 240 -6.77 17.14 1.98
N PRO A 241 -5.61 16.52 1.73
CA PRO A 241 -5.39 15.13 2.12
C PRO A 241 -5.60 14.93 3.63
N ARG A 242 -6.32 13.87 4.01
CA ARG A 242 -6.66 13.60 5.41
C ARG A 242 -5.40 13.22 6.21
N PRO A 243 -5.11 13.91 7.34
CA PRO A 243 -3.97 13.58 8.19
C PRO A 243 -3.94 12.12 8.63
N GLU A 244 -5.12 11.53 8.88
CA GLU A 244 -5.26 10.14 9.29
C GLU A 244 -4.74 9.16 8.23
N LEU A 245 -5.01 9.42 6.93
CA LEU A 245 -4.54 8.57 5.84
C LEU A 245 -3.02 8.69 5.68
N LEU A 246 -2.49 9.90 5.78
CA LEU A 246 -1.04 10.15 5.77
C LEU A 246 -0.34 9.42 6.91
N LYS A 247 -0.94 9.45 8.11
CA LYS A 247 -0.45 8.76 9.29
C LYS A 247 -0.44 7.24 9.10
N VAL A 248 -1.46 6.66 8.48
CA VAL A 248 -1.47 5.23 8.10
C VAL A 248 -0.31 4.92 7.17
N HIS A 249 -0.12 5.69 6.09
CA HIS A 249 1.00 5.50 5.16
C HIS A 249 2.36 5.61 5.88
N ALA A 250 2.55 6.64 6.71
CA ALA A 250 3.78 6.84 7.46
C ALA A 250 4.09 5.70 8.45
N ILE A 251 3.08 5.17 9.14
CA ILE A 251 3.26 4.02 10.04
C ILE A 251 3.66 2.78 9.25
N ILE A 252 2.99 2.50 8.12
CA ILE A 252 3.33 1.35 7.27
C ILE A 252 4.76 1.50 6.70
N ALA A 253 5.16 2.71 6.29
CA ALA A 253 6.52 3.01 5.86
C ALA A 253 7.54 2.75 6.99
N ARG A 254 7.26 3.17 8.23
CA ARG A 254 8.12 2.87 9.39
C ARG A 254 8.25 1.37 9.63
N ILE A 255 7.14 0.64 9.61
CA ILE A 255 7.14 -0.82 9.75
C ILE A 255 7.96 -1.48 8.65
N PHE A 256 7.81 -1.03 7.39
CA PHE A 256 8.58 -1.53 6.25
C PHE A 256 10.09 -1.44 6.48
N HIS A 257 10.57 -0.28 6.93
CA HIS A 257 12.00 -0.08 7.19
C HIS A 257 12.49 -0.79 8.46
N ALA A 258 11.73 -0.69 9.56
CA ALA A 258 12.10 -1.29 10.84
C ALA A 258 12.11 -2.83 10.81
N SER A 259 11.23 -3.44 10.01
CA SER A 259 11.15 -4.90 9.87
C SER A 259 12.28 -5.51 9.05
N GLY A 260 12.96 -4.71 8.21
CA GLY A 260 13.92 -5.22 7.23
C GLY A 260 13.29 -6.12 6.15
N ALA A 261 11.95 -6.12 6.04
CA ALA A 261 11.23 -6.92 5.04
C ALA A 261 11.37 -6.38 3.61
N GLY A 262 12.08 -5.25 3.43
CA GLY A 262 12.30 -4.64 2.12
C GLY A 262 12.91 -5.59 1.09
N GLU A 263 13.88 -6.42 1.47
CA GLU A 263 14.43 -7.43 0.56
C GLU A 263 13.42 -8.51 0.19
N GLN A 264 12.61 -8.99 1.15
CA GLN A 264 11.57 -10.00 0.89
C GLN A 264 10.51 -9.44 -0.05
N ILE A 265 10.05 -8.21 0.20
CA ILE A 265 9.04 -7.55 -0.62
C ILE A 265 9.61 -7.19 -2.00
N ASN A 266 10.85 -6.70 -2.08
CA ASN A 266 11.51 -6.41 -3.36
C ASN A 266 11.76 -7.68 -4.18
N LYS A 267 12.08 -8.80 -3.53
CA LYS A 267 12.21 -10.09 -4.20
C LYS A 267 10.85 -10.55 -4.72
N ALA A 268 9.82 -10.56 -3.88
CA ALA A 268 8.46 -10.90 -4.32
C ALA A 268 7.98 -10.02 -5.48
N LEU A 269 8.31 -8.72 -5.45
CA LEU A 269 8.08 -7.75 -6.53
C LEU A 269 8.80 -8.10 -7.83
N ARG A 270 10.08 -8.52 -7.76
CA ARG A 270 10.86 -8.95 -8.93
C ARG A 270 10.35 -10.26 -9.49
N ASP A 271 10.12 -11.26 -8.64
CA ASP A 271 9.63 -12.58 -9.02
C ASP A 271 8.23 -12.48 -9.68
N LEU A 272 7.40 -11.53 -9.21
CA LEU A 272 6.09 -11.23 -9.80
C LEU A 272 6.20 -10.42 -11.09
N GLY A 273 7.15 -9.49 -11.17
CA GLY A 273 7.47 -8.75 -12.38
C GLY A 273 8.00 -9.66 -13.49
N GLU A 274 8.89 -10.60 -13.17
CA GLU A 274 9.44 -11.61 -14.09
C GLU A 274 8.37 -12.57 -14.61
N LYS A 275 7.41 -12.95 -13.76
CA LYS A 275 6.23 -13.74 -14.17
C LYS A 275 5.23 -12.96 -15.04
N CYS A 276 5.32 -11.62 -15.10
CA CYS A 276 4.48 -10.76 -15.92
C CYS A 276 5.17 -10.25 -17.19
N LEU A 277 6.40 -10.67 -17.48
CA LEU A 277 7.07 -10.35 -18.74
C LEU A 277 6.58 -11.29 -19.84
N LEU A 278 5.48 -10.93 -20.49
CA LEU A 278 5.20 -11.44 -21.82
C LEU A 278 6.34 -10.97 -22.74
N ALA A 279 7.05 -11.91 -23.35
CA ALA A 279 7.98 -11.60 -24.41
C ALA A 279 7.22 -10.85 -25.51
N LYS A 280 7.71 -9.68 -25.92
CA LYS A 280 7.04 -8.81 -26.93
C LYS A 280 6.87 -9.50 -28.29
N ASP A 281 7.58 -10.59 -28.52
CA ASP A 281 7.56 -11.40 -29.74
C ASP A 281 6.53 -12.55 -29.69
N GLY A 282 5.76 -12.68 -28.60
CA GLY A 282 4.73 -13.72 -28.48
C GLY A 282 5.29 -15.12 -28.21
N SER A 283 6.59 -15.27 -27.95
CA SER A 283 7.23 -16.57 -27.66
C SER A 283 6.99 -17.08 -26.23
N THR A 284 6.14 -16.42 -25.44
CA THR A 284 5.89 -16.81 -24.06
C THR A 284 5.12 -18.13 -24.03
N ASP A 285 5.71 -19.16 -23.44
CA ASP A 285 5.08 -20.45 -23.23
C ASP A 285 4.06 -20.35 -22.09
N ILE A 286 2.83 -20.02 -22.45
CA ILE A 286 1.70 -19.85 -21.54
C ILE A 286 1.33 -21.19 -20.87
N SER A 287 1.60 -22.33 -21.51
CA SER A 287 1.28 -23.65 -20.97
C SER A 287 2.15 -24.03 -19.78
N SER A 288 3.45 -23.71 -19.81
CA SER A 288 4.32 -23.91 -18.64
C SER A 288 4.03 -22.91 -17.52
N MET A 289 3.57 -21.69 -17.82
CA MET A 289 3.09 -20.75 -16.80
C MET A 289 1.81 -21.23 -16.09
N LEU A 290 0.89 -21.83 -16.82
CA LEU A 290 -0.33 -22.41 -16.27
C LEU A 290 -0.07 -23.68 -15.43
N ALA A 291 0.97 -24.45 -15.75
CA ALA A 291 1.35 -25.63 -14.97
C ALA A 291 1.87 -25.31 -13.55
N VAL A 292 2.37 -24.09 -13.32
CA VAL A 292 2.90 -23.63 -12.01
C VAL A 292 1.86 -22.89 -11.17
N THR A 293 0.72 -22.52 -11.77
CA THR A 293 -0.45 -22.05 -11.03
C THR A 293 -1.39 -23.23 -10.80
N THR A 294 -2.05 -23.31 -9.65
CA THR A 294 -2.98 -24.42 -9.31
C THR A 294 -4.20 -24.54 -10.24
N LEU A 295 -4.28 -23.74 -11.30
CA LEU A 295 -5.19 -23.90 -12.44
C LEU A 295 -4.93 -25.18 -13.24
N GLY A 296 -3.74 -25.79 -13.15
CA GLY A 296 -3.41 -27.04 -13.86
C GLY A 296 -4.05 -28.32 -13.33
N VAL A 297 -4.72 -28.31 -12.16
CA VAL A 297 -5.24 -29.56 -11.53
C VAL A 297 -6.72 -29.84 -11.83
N LEU A 298 -7.44 -28.95 -12.55
CA LEU A 298 -8.85 -29.16 -12.89
C LEU A 298 -9.10 -29.65 -14.33
N GLY A 299 -8.05 -29.92 -15.11
CA GLY A 299 -8.15 -30.26 -16.53
C GLY A 299 -8.16 -31.76 -16.90
N SER A 300 -8.14 -32.70 -15.95
CA SER A 300 -7.93 -34.13 -16.29
C SER A 300 -9.06 -35.09 -15.84
N ARG A 301 -10.30 -34.62 -15.69
CA ARG A 301 -11.46 -35.50 -15.45
C ARG A 301 -12.69 -35.12 -16.28
N ALA A 302 -12.55 -35.09 -17.59
CA ALA A 302 -13.68 -35.18 -18.51
C ALA A 302 -13.20 -35.81 -19.82
N GLY A 303 -13.41 -37.12 -19.96
CA GLY A 303 -13.04 -37.87 -21.15
C GLY A 303 -12.99 -39.37 -20.87
N ASP A 304 -14.14 -39.95 -20.54
CA ASP A 304 -14.48 -41.36 -20.76
C ASP A 304 -15.97 -41.56 -20.40
N VAL A 305 -16.84 -41.21 -21.37
CA VAL A 305 -17.90 -42.04 -22.01
C VAL A 305 -18.37 -41.27 -23.24
#